data_AF-A0A0F9NE33-F1
#
_entry.id   AF-A0A0F9NE33-F1
#
_cell.length_a   1.000
_cell.length_b   1.000
_cell.length_c   1.000
_cell.angle_alpha   90.00
_cell.angle_beta   90.00
_cell.angle_gamma   90.00
#
_symmetry.space_group_name_H-M   'P 1'
#
loop_
_entity.id
_entity.type
_entity.pdbx_description
1 polymer ?
#
loop_
_entity_poly.entity_id
_entity_poly.type
_entity_poly.pdbx_seq_one_letter_code
_entity_poly.pdbx_strand_id
1 'polypeptide(L)'
;MPRYFTPNRWNWSQKAEKWVYIELTESGNKKYTYQVEPPQEFIDLTVRMTNLNEKLLKATNPEVKEKIFNDLTKLSKKMQNMSKI
;
A
#
# COMPACT_ATOMS: atom_id res chain seq x y z
N MET A 1 18.16 10.65 1.02
CA MET A 1 18.33 9.49 1.92
C MET A 1 17.76 8.25 1.25
N PRO A 2 18.45 7.09 1.23
CA PRO A 2 17.82 5.85 0.81
C PRO A 2 16.67 5.52 1.77
N ARG A 3 15.46 5.27 1.24
CA ARG A 3 14.33 4.82 2.06
C ARG A 3 14.67 3.44 2.59
N TYR A 4 14.98 3.33 3.88
CA TYR A 4 15.11 2.04 4.55
C TYR A 4 13.76 1.31 4.48
N PHE A 5 13.79 0.02 4.13
CA PHE A 5 12.58 -0.80 4.19
C PHE A 5 12.06 -0.86 5.62
N THR A 6 10.77 -0.62 5.78
CA THR A 6 10.15 -0.66 7.09
C THR A 6 9.75 -2.10 7.40
N PRO A 7 10.11 -2.61 8.59
CA PRO A 7 9.70 -3.95 9.01
C PRO A 7 8.19 -4.09 9.17
N ASN A 8 7.73 -5.34 9.18
CA ASN A 8 6.36 -5.78 9.38
C ASN A 8 5.35 -5.26 8.35
N ARG A 9 5.82 -4.83 7.18
CA ARG A 9 4.97 -4.46 6.04
C ARG A 9 5.55 -4.89 4.70
N TRP A 10 4.69 -4.95 3.69
CA TRP A 10 5.11 -5.14 2.30
C TRP A 10 5.80 -3.89 1.76
N ASN A 11 6.96 -4.10 1.14
CA ASN A 11 7.73 -3.06 0.47
C ASN A 11 7.97 -3.46 -0.98
N TRP A 12 7.87 -2.53 -1.93
CA TRP A 12 8.32 -2.78 -3.30
C TRP A 12 9.82 -2.48 -3.42
N SER A 13 10.62 -3.46 -3.83
CA SER A 13 12.05 -3.29 -4.10
C SER A 13 12.26 -3.04 -5.58
N GLN A 14 12.59 -1.79 -5.95
CA GLN A 14 12.91 -1.45 -7.34
C GLN A 14 14.14 -2.22 -7.87
N LYS A 15 15.16 -2.42 -7.03
CA LYS A 15 16.38 -3.14 -7.41
C LYS A 15 16.14 -4.63 -7.67
N ALA A 16 15.22 -5.24 -6.93
CA ALA A 16 14.93 -6.67 -7.05
C ALA A 16 13.71 -6.97 -7.92
N GLU A 17 13.00 -5.91 -8.36
CA GLU A 17 11.70 -5.97 -9.07
C GLU A 17 10.71 -6.92 -8.40
N LYS A 18 10.70 -6.91 -7.06
CA LYS A 18 9.95 -7.83 -6.22
C LYS A 18 9.37 -7.14 -5.00
N TRP A 19 8.26 -7.68 -4.52
CA TRP A 19 7.71 -7.38 -3.22
C TRP A 19 8.54 -8.07 -2.14
N VAL A 20 8.85 -7.31 -1.09
CA VAL A 20 9.68 -7.73 0.03
C VAL A 20 8.94 -7.48 1.33
N TYR A 21 8.69 -8.54 2.08
CA TYR A 21 8.20 -8.45 3.46
C TYR A 21 9.35 -8.73 4.42
N ILE A 22 9.54 -7.86 5.42
CA ILE A 22 10.61 -7.98 6.40
C ILE A 22 9.99 -8.23 7.76
N GLU A 23 10.13 -9.44 8.29
CA GLU A 23 9.73 -9.81 9.63
C GLU A 23 10.90 -9.59 10.59
N LEU A 24 10.64 -9.00 11.76
CA LEU A 24 11.57 -9.03 12.89
C LEU A 24 11.21 -10.24 13.76
N THR A 25 12.15 -11.16 13.94
CA THR A 25 11.98 -12.28 14.87
C THR A 25 12.11 -11.79 16.32
N GLU A 26 11.62 -12.57 17.28
CA GLU A 26 11.79 -12.30 18.72
C GLU A 26 13.26 -12.17 19.14
N SER A 27 14.16 -12.86 18.42
CA SER A 27 15.61 -12.77 18.58
C SER A 27 16.25 -11.55 17.92
N GLY A 28 15.47 -10.64 17.34
CA GLY A 28 15.95 -9.42 16.66
C GLY A 28 16.52 -9.64 15.26
N ASN A 29 16.41 -10.86 14.71
CA ASN A 29 16.85 -11.16 13.35
C ASN A 29 15.83 -10.71 12.32
N LYS A 30 16.30 -10.37 11.11
CA LYS A 30 15.44 -10.01 9.98
C LYS A 30 15.20 -11.21 9.08
N LYS A 31 13.94 -11.56 8.85
CA LYS A 31 13.55 -12.56 7.87
C LYS A 31 12.90 -11.87 6.67
N TYR A 32 13.39 -12.18 5.48
CA TYR A 32 12.95 -11.56 4.23
C TYR A 32 12.10 -12.55 3.44
N THR A 33 10.88 -12.17 3.09
CA THR A 33 10.03 -12.91 2.15
C THR A 33 9.98 -12.13 0.84
N TYR A 34 10.26 -12.79 -0.28
CA TYR A 34 10.21 -12.19 -1.61
C TYR A 34 9.09 -12.80 -2.43
N GLN A 35 8.36 -11.99 -3.18
CA GLN A 35 7.42 -12.47 -4.20
C GLN A 35 7.40 -11.54 -5.41
N VAL A 36 7.12 -12.11 -6.58
CA VAL A 36 6.98 -11.34 -7.82
C VAL A 36 5.59 -10.73 -7.90
N GLU A 37 4.57 -11.56 -7.65
CA GLU A 37 3.18 -11.14 -7.67
C GLU A 37 2.87 -10.12 -6.54
N PRO A 38 2.03 -9.12 -6.80
CA PRO A 38 1.59 -8.20 -5.77
C PRO A 38 0.78 -8.91 -4.67
N PRO A 39 0.91 -8.49 -3.40
CA PRO A 39 0.06 -8.99 -2.33
C PRO A 39 -1.41 -8.77 -2.68
N GLN A 40 -2.29 -9.73 -2.35
CA GLN A 40 -3.72 -9.62 -2.66
C GLN A 40 -4.33 -8.33 -2.09
N GLU A 41 -3.95 -7.95 -0.87
CA GLU A 41 -4.39 -6.70 -0.24
C GLU A 41 -4.01 -5.47 -1.10
N PHE A 42 -2.85 -5.47 -1.74
CA PHE A 42 -2.43 -4.38 -2.63
C PHE A 42 -3.32 -4.29 -3.87
N ILE A 43 -3.67 -5.43 -4.47
CA ILE A 43 -4.56 -5.50 -5.63
C ILE A 43 -5.93 -4.91 -5.25
N ASP A 44 -6.51 -5.38 -4.15
CA ASP A 44 -7.83 -4.95 -3.68
C ASP A 44 -7.86 -3.46 -3.36
N LEU A 45 -6.81 -2.94 -2.71
CA LEU A 45 -6.68 -1.51 -2.41
C LEU A 45 -6.52 -0.68 -3.69
N THR A 46 -5.76 -1.17 -4.67
CA THR A 46 -5.56 -0.48 -5.95
C THR A 46 -6.87 -0.38 -6.73
N VAL A 47 -7.65 -1.45 -6.81
CA VAL A 47 -8.98 -1.43 -7.45
C VAL A 47 -9.90 -0.41 -6.78
N ARG A 48 -9.94 -0.37 -5.45
CA ARG A 48 -10.72 0.63 -4.70
C ARG A 48 -10.25 2.06 -4.96
N MET A 49 -8.93 2.27 -5.06
CA MET A 49 -8.35 3.58 -5.34
C MET A 49 -8.71 4.07 -6.75
N THR A 50 -8.64 3.21 -7.75
CA THR A 50 -9.07 3.52 -9.14
C THR A 50 -10.54 3.91 -9.16
N ASN A 51 -11.41 3.13 -8.52
CA ASN A 51 -12.84 3.42 -8.45
C ASN A 51 -13.15 4.77 -7.78
N LEU A 52 -12.43 5.13 -6.72
CA LEU A 52 -12.60 6.44 -6.08
C LEU A 52 -12.04 7.58 -6.92
N ASN A 53 -10.91 7.40 -7.61
CA ASN A 53 -10.36 8.39 -8.52
C ASN A 53 -11.32 8.69 -9.68
N GLU A 54 -11.93 7.67 -10.28
CA GLU A 54 -12.95 7.86 -11.31
C GLU A 54 -14.16 8.64 -10.80
N LYS A 55 -14.62 8.34 -9.58
CA LYS A 55 -15.71 9.09 -8.93
C LYS A 55 -15.31 10.53 -8.66
N LEU A 56 -14.06 10.78 -8.26
CA LEU A 56 -13.54 12.13 -8.00
C LEU A 56 -13.53 12.97 -9.27
N LEU A 57 -13.12 12.39 -10.40
CA LEU A 57 -13.09 13.06 -11.71
C LEU A 57 -14.49 13.42 -12.21
N LYS A 58 -15.49 12.58 -11.92
CA LYS A 58 -16.89 12.78 -12.34
C LYS A 58 -17.69 13.66 -11.37
N ALA A 59 -17.25 13.81 -10.13
CA ALA A 59 -17.96 14.60 -9.13
C ALA A 59 -17.90 16.09 -9.48
N THR A 60 -19.04 16.76 -9.49
CA THR A 60 -19.13 18.23 -9.67
C THR A 60 -19.33 18.96 -8.35
N ASN A 61 -19.95 18.30 -7.36
CA ASN A 61 -20.20 18.86 -6.04
C ASN A 61 -18.90 18.88 -5.19
N PRO A 62 -18.48 20.05 -4.67
CA PRO A 62 -17.30 20.19 -3.81
C PRO A 62 -17.29 19.31 -2.56
N GLU A 63 -18.42 19.16 -1.85
CA GLU A 63 -18.51 18.35 -0.63
C GLU A 63 -18.30 16.86 -0.93
N VAL A 64 -18.83 16.41 -2.07
CA VAL A 64 -18.65 15.03 -2.55
C VAL A 64 -17.18 14.79 -2.93
N LYS A 65 -16.52 15.77 -3.58
CA LYS A 65 -15.09 15.69 -3.89
C LYS A 65 -14.23 15.58 -2.63
N GLU A 66 -14.51 16.39 -1.62
CA GLU A 66 -13.77 16.39 -0.35
C GLU A 66 -13.91 15.03 0.35
N LYS A 67 -15.12 14.47 0.40
CA LYS A 67 -15.36 13.14 0.97
C LYS A 67 -14.56 12.05 0.24
N ILE A 68 -14.60 12.06 -1.10
CA ILE A 68 -13.84 11.09 -1.91
C ILE A 68 -12.34 11.25 -1.71
N PHE A 69 -11.83 12.48 -1.63
CA PHE A 69 -10.43 12.76 -1.36
C PHE A 69 -9.97 12.26 0.03
N ASN A 70 -10.81 12.43 1.04
CA ASN A 70 -10.55 11.89 2.38
C ASN A 70 -10.50 10.36 2.38
N ASP A 71 -11.38 9.70 1.62
CA ASP A 71 -11.37 8.24 1.49
C ASP A 71 -10.15 7.72 0.70
N LEU A 72 -9.72 8.44 -0.34
CA LEU A 72 -8.47 8.17 -1.05
C LEU A 72 -7.26 8.30 -0.12
N THR A 73 -7.24 9.32 0.73
CA THR A 73 -6.16 9.54 1.71
C THR A 73 -6.11 8.39 2.72
N LYS A 74 -7.27 7.92 3.20
CA LYS A 74 -7.34 6.74 4.09
C LYS A 74 -6.86 5.47 3.42
N LEU A 75 -7.23 5.24 2.15
CA LEU A 75 -6.75 4.08 1.39
C LEU A 75 -5.24 4.12 1.18
N SER A 76 -4.69 5.29 0.83
CA SER A 76 -3.24 5.48 0.67
C SER A 76 -2.48 5.14 1.96
N LYS A 77 -2.98 5.57 3.12
CA LYS A 77 -2.41 5.19 4.42
C LYS A 77 -2.49 3.68 4.69
N LYS A 78 -3.57 3.01 4.28
CA LYS A 78 -3.68 1.55 4.40
C LYS A 78 -2.68 0.83 3.51
N MET A 79 -2.52 1.25 2.25
CA MET A 79 -1.52 0.70 1.33
C MET A 79 -0.09 0.83 1.89
N GLN A 80 0.21 1.92 2.59
CA GLN A 80 1.51 2.10 3.23
C GLN A 80 1.75 1.19 4.43
N ASN A 81 0.71 0.60 5.01
CA ASN A 81 0.76 -0.18 6.24
C ASN A 81 0.31 -1.65 6.03
N MET A 82 0.29 -2.14 4.79
CA MET A 82 -0.10 -3.52 4.47
C MET A 82 0.82 -4.51 5.19
N SER A 83 0.25 -5.29 6.11
CA SER A 83 0.92 -6.38 6.80
C SER A 83 0.78 -7.69 6.02
N LYS A 84 1.58 -8.69 6.36
CA LYS A 84 1.39 -10.05 5.85
C LYS A 84 0.24 -10.66 6.67
N ILE A 85 -0.85 -10.99 5.98
CA ILE A 85 -2.00 -11.72 6.55
C ILE A 85 -1.59 -13.17 6.77
#